data_AF-W4VG44-F1
#
_entry.id   AF-W4VG44-F1
#
_cell.length_a   1.000
_cell.length_b   1.000
_cell.length_c   1.000
_cell.angle_alpha   90.00
_cell.angle_beta   90.00
_cell.angle_gamma   90.00
#
_symmetry.space_group_name_H-M   'P 1'
#
loop_
_entity.id
_entity.type
_entity.pdbx_description
1 polymer ?
#
loop_
_entity_poly.entity_id
_entity_poly.type
_entity_poly.pdbx_seq_one_letter_code
_entity_poly.pdbx_strand_id
1 'polypeptide(L)'
;MVLVLANGKAENEALTPEHKEWETFYQGLKFVCEYLAKEIARDGEGATRLVEVQVDGAFTDESASTIAKSIISSNLVKTAIHGADANWGVEL
;
A
#
# COMPACT_ATOMS: atom_id res chain seq x y z
N MET A 1 -5.78 8.41 -11.94
CA MET A 1 -4.67 9.17 -12.56
C MET A 1 -3.85 9.78 -11.44
N VAL A 2 -2.52 9.72 -11.50
CA VAL A 2 -1.61 10.30 -10.50
C VAL A 2 -0.66 11.25 -11.22
N LEU A 3 -0.44 12.44 -10.65
CA LEU A 3 0.47 13.46 -11.15
C LEU A 3 1.39 13.90 -10.01
N VAL A 4 2.69 14.03 -10.29
CA VAL A 4 3.70 14.54 -9.36
C VAL A 4 4.38 15.73 -10.01
N LEU A 5 4.45 16.85 -9.31
CA LEU A 5 5.02 18.11 -9.80
C LEU A 5 6.10 18.59 -8.81
N ALA A 6 7.24 19.02 -9.33
CA ALA A 6 8.33 19.60 -8.55
C ALA A 6 8.71 20.96 -9.13
N ASN A 7 8.75 22.00 -8.28
CA ASN A 7 8.97 23.38 -8.71
C ASN A 7 10.44 23.85 -8.59
N GLY A 8 11.32 23.02 -8.03
CA GLY A 8 12.75 23.31 -7.87
C GLY A 8 13.11 24.39 -6.84
N LYS A 9 12.16 24.93 -6.07
CA LYS A 9 12.41 26.05 -5.13
C LYS A 9 13.17 25.68 -3.86
N ALA A 10 13.46 24.40 -3.64
CA ALA A 10 14.29 23.96 -2.53
C ALA A 10 15.80 24.23 -2.76
N GLU A 11 16.18 24.64 -3.98
CA GLU A 11 17.55 25.04 -4.36
C GLU A 11 18.63 23.99 -4.09
N ASN A 12 18.24 22.73 -3.86
CA ASN A 12 19.15 21.60 -3.80
C ASN A 12 19.64 21.22 -5.21
N GLU A 13 20.78 20.52 -5.26
CA GLU A 13 21.23 19.88 -6.49
C GLU A 13 20.17 18.88 -6.99
N ALA A 14 20.12 18.69 -8.31
CA ALA A 14 19.14 17.81 -8.92
C ALA A 14 19.20 16.40 -8.29
N LEU A 15 18.06 15.90 -7.83
CA LEU A 15 17.97 14.58 -7.22
C LEU A 15 18.09 13.50 -8.31
N THR A 16 19.18 12.73 -8.23
CA THR A 16 19.36 11.47 -8.96
C THR A 16 19.52 10.33 -7.96
N PRO A 17 19.41 9.05 -8.37
CA PRO A 17 19.65 7.91 -7.49
C PRO A 17 21.00 7.92 -6.76
N GLU A 18 21.99 8.62 -7.31
CA GLU A 18 23.34 8.78 -6.74
C GLU A 18 23.44 9.98 -5.77
N HIS A 19 22.43 10.84 -5.70
CA HIS A 19 22.42 12.00 -4.81
C HIS A 19 22.33 11.57 -3.34
N LYS A 20 23.11 12.21 -2.46
CA LYS A 20 23.18 11.87 -1.02
C LYS A 20 21.81 11.92 -0.30
N GLU A 21 20.91 12.78 -0.75
CA GLU A 21 19.56 12.95 -0.20
C GLU A 21 18.47 12.19 -0.97
N TRP A 22 18.85 11.39 -1.98
CA TRP A 22 17.91 10.61 -2.79
C TRP A 22 16.96 9.77 -1.92
N GLU A 23 17.51 9.03 -0.98
CA GLU A 23 16.73 8.15 -0.11
C GLU A 23 15.74 8.92 0.74
N THR A 24 16.12 10.12 1.21
CA THR A 24 15.23 10.97 2.01
C THR A 24 14.04 11.43 1.18
N PHE A 25 14.27 11.88 -0.05
CA PHE A 25 13.19 12.25 -0.96
C PHE A 25 12.32 11.05 -1.33
N TYR A 26 12.94 9.92 -1.68
CA TYR A 26 12.23 8.70 -2.08
C TYR A 26 11.30 8.19 -0.97
N GLN A 27 11.79 8.12 0.28
CA GLN A 27 10.97 7.69 1.41
C GLN A 27 9.85 8.69 1.71
N GLY A 28 10.12 10.00 1.60
CA GLY A 28 9.08 11.02 1.76
C GLY A 28 7.95 10.87 0.72
N LEU A 29 8.30 10.70 -0.56
CA LEU A 29 7.33 10.48 -1.62
C LEU A 29 6.57 9.17 -1.43
N LYS A 30 7.29 8.09 -1.10
CA LYS A 30 6.69 6.77 -0.82
C LYS A 30 5.68 6.86 0.33
N PHE A 31 6.04 7.53 1.43
CA PHE A 31 5.16 7.73 2.57
C PHE A 31 3.86 8.45 2.18
N VAL A 32 3.96 9.56 1.43
CA VAL A 32 2.78 10.31 0.99
C VAL A 32 1.88 9.47 0.08
N CYS A 33 2.47 8.75 -0.89
CA CYS A 33 1.73 7.86 -1.77
C CYS A 33 1.03 6.72 -1.00
N GLU A 34 1.72 6.08 -0.07
CA GLU A 34 1.17 5.01 0.75
C GLU A 34 0.05 5.52 1.67
N TYR A 35 0.25 6.68 2.29
CA TYR A 35 -0.77 7.33 3.11
C TYR A 35 -2.04 7.61 2.31
N LEU A 36 -1.92 8.25 1.15
CA LEU A 36 -3.08 8.56 0.30
C LEU A 36 -3.77 7.28 -0.21
N ALA A 37 -3.02 6.23 -0.54
CA ALA A 37 -3.59 4.94 -0.94
C ALA A 37 -4.40 4.30 0.21
N LYS A 38 -3.88 4.36 1.44
CA LYS A 38 -4.59 3.87 2.64
C LYS A 38 -5.84 4.67 2.95
N GLU A 39 -5.83 6.00 2.76
CA GLU A 39 -7.02 6.83 2.94
C GLU A 39 -8.09 6.53 1.89
N ILE A 40 -7.71 6.33 0.63
CA ILE A 40 -8.66 5.89 -0.42
C ILE A 40 -9.29 4.53 -0.06
N ALA A 41 -8.48 3.57 0.40
CA ALA A 41 -8.99 2.25 0.79
C ALA A 41 -9.92 2.31 2.01
N ARG A 42 -9.63 3.22 2.96
CA ARG A 42 -10.46 3.45 4.14
C ARG A 42 -11.81 4.07 3.78
N ASP A 43 -11.84 4.95 2.77
CA ASP A 43 -13.05 5.59 2.24
C ASP A 43 -13.79 4.72 1.19
N GLY A 44 -13.56 3.39 1.23
CA GLY A 44 -14.33 2.47 0.41
C GLY A 44 -15.83 2.55 0.72
N GLU A 45 -16.68 2.42 -0.29
CA GLU A 45 -18.14 2.50 -0.11
C GLU A 45 -18.62 1.46 0.91
N GLY A 46 -19.23 1.93 2.01
CA GLY A 46 -19.69 1.07 3.09
C GLY A 46 -18.57 0.41 3.92
N ALA A 47 -17.31 0.83 3.75
CA ALA A 47 -16.20 0.32 4.54
C ALA A 47 -16.29 0.80 5.99
N THR A 48 -16.14 -0.13 6.93
CA THR A 48 -16.12 0.16 8.38
C THR A 48 -14.73 -0.04 8.99
N ARG A 49 -13.82 -0.68 8.25
CA ARG A 49 -12.47 -1.06 8.69
C ARG A 49 -11.50 -0.96 7.51
N LEU A 50 -10.29 -0.49 7.77
CA LEU A 50 -9.15 -0.66 6.87
C LEU A 50 -8.49 -2.01 7.15
N VAL A 51 -8.18 -2.77 6.11
CA VAL A 51 -7.53 -4.08 6.20
C VAL A 51 -6.21 -4.02 5.46
N GLU A 52 -5.15 -4.49 6.11
CA GLU A 52 -3.82 -4.62 5.52
C GLU A 52 -3.43 -6.11 5.52
N VAL A 53 -2.94 -6.60 4.38
CA VAL A 53 -2.45 -7.97 4.22
C VAL A 53 -0.95 -7.91 3.95
N GLN A 54 -0.17 -8.52 4.84
CA GLN A 54 1.27 -8.65 4.70
C GLN A 54 1.61 -10.13 4.43
N VAL A 55 2.42 -10.38 3.41
CA VAL A 55 2.83 -11.72 2.99
C VAL A 55 4.35 -11.80 3.08
N ASP A 56 4.83 -12.62 4.00
CA ASP A 56 6.24 -12.92 4.19
C ASP A 56 6.57 -14.33 3.70
N GLY A 57 7.83 -14.54 3.29
CA GLY A 57 8.34 -15.86 2.88
C GLY A 57 7.92 -16.34 1.48
N ALA A 58 7.34 -15.46 0.66
CA ALA A 58 7.11 -15.77 -0.75
C ALA A 58 8.43 -15.85 -1.53
N PHE A 59 8.42 -16.59 -2.65
CA PHE A 59 9.61 -16.77 -3.49
C PHE A 59 10.05 -15.48 -4.20
N THR A 60 9.10 -14.60 -4.52
CA THR A 60 9.33 -13.28 -5.13
C THR A 60 8.34 -12.25 -4.60
N ASP A 61 8.68 -10.96 -4.70
CA ASP A 61 7.77 -9.85 -4.38
C ASP A 61 6.50 -9.88 -5.22
N GLU A 62 6.59 -10.33 -6.48
CA GLU A 62 5.43 -10.50 -7.35
C GLU A 62 4.50 -11.61 -6.85
N SER A 63 5.07 -12.72 -6.35
CA SER A 63 4.33 -13.80 -5.73
C SER A 63 3.66 -13.32 -4.44
N ALA A 64 4.38 -12.58 -3.59
CA ALA A 64 3.83 -11.97 -2.38
C ALA A 64 2.66 -11.03 -2.70
N SER A 65 2.83 -10.16 -3.71
CA SER A 65 1.79 -9.24 -4.16
C SER A 65 0.56 -9.97 -4.68
N THR A 66 0.75 -11.06 -5.42
CA THR A 66 -0.34 -11.88 -5.97
C THR A 66 -1.14 -12.54 -4.85
N ILE A 67 -0.47 -13.13 -3.86
CA ILE A 67 -1.11 -13.75 -2.70
C ILE A 67 -1.87 -12.69 -1.89
N ALA A 68 -1.24 -11.55 -1.58
CA ALA A 68 -1.88 -10.47 -0.83
C ALA A 68 -3.15 -9.95 -1.55
N LYS A 69 -3.09 -9.82 -2.88
CA LYS A 69 -4.23 -9.41 -3.71
C LYS A 69 -5.36 -10.44 -3.71
N SER A 70 -5.04 -11.75 -3.74
CA SER A 70 -6.05 -12.81 -3.64
C SER A 70 -6.87 -12.64 -2.36
N ILE A 71 -6.18 -12.56 -1.22
CA ILE A 71 -6.81 -12.45 0.11
C ILE A 71 -7.65 -11.17 0.23
N ILE A 72 -7.10 -10.00 -0.13
CA ILE A 72 -7.81 -8.72 0.06
C ILE A 72 -9.00 -8.53 -0.91
N SER A 73 -8.99 -9.24 -2.05
CA SER A 73 -10.08 -9.20 -3.04
C SER A 73 -11.20 -10.22 -2.76
N SER A 74 -10.97 -11.16 -1.84
CA SER A 74 -11.91 -12.21 -1.48
C SER A 74 -13.13 -11.66 -0.73
N ASN A 75 -14.31 -11.87 -1.30
CA ASN A 75 -15.57 -11.43 -0.67
C ASN A 75 -15.81 -12.13 0.68
N LEU A 76 -15.42 -13.40 0.81
CA LEU A 76 -15.58 -14.14 2.06
C LEU A 76 -14.67 -13.59 3.17
N VAL A 77 -13.44 -13.19 2.83
CA VAL A 77 -12.54 -12.52 3.77
C VAL A 77 -13.12 -11.17 4.18
N LYS A 78 -13.61 -10.38 3.22
CA LYS A 78 -14.21 -9.07 3.49
C LYS A 78 -15.45 -9.17 4.38
N THR A 79 -16.33 -10.16 4.15
CA THR A 79 -17.52 -10.37 4.99
C THR A 79 -17.19 -10.89 6.37
N ALA A 80 -16.21 -11.79 6.51
CA ALA A 80 -15.72 -12.27 7.81
C ALA A 80 -15.18 -11.11 8.66
N ILE A 81 -14.34 -10.25 8.08
CA ILE A 81 -13.80 -9.06 8.76
C ILE A 81 -14.91 -8.07 9.14
N HIS A 82 -15.89 -7.85 8.25
CA HIS A 82 -17.05 -7.01 8.57
C HIS A 82 -17.85 -7.56 9.75
N GLY A 83 -18.03 -8.88 9.80
CA GLY A 83 -18.67 -9.60 10.90
C GLY A 83 -17.83 -9.74 12.17
N ALA A 84 -16.61 -9.18 12.20
CA ALA A 84 -15.64 -9.36 13.29
C ALA A 84 -15.33 -10.84 13.59
N ASP A 85 -15.35 -11.68 12.56
CA ASP A 85 -15.04 -13.11 12.62
C ASP A 85 -13.58 -13.35 12.16
N ALA A 86 -12.77 -13.92 13.06
CA ALA A 86 -11.37 -14.25 12.79
C ALA A 86 -11.25 -15.61 12.08
N ASN A 87 -11.96 -15.76 10.96
CA ASN A 87 -12.02 -17.00 10.21
C ASN A 87 -10.78 -17.18 9.32
N TRP A 88 -9.76 -17.86 9.85
CA TRP A 88 -8.51 -18.17 9.16
C TRP A 88 -8.65 -19.24 8.07
N GLY A 89 -9.77 -19.96 8.02
CA GLY A 89 -10.01 -21.06 7.07
C GLY A 89 -10.57 -20.64 5.72
N VAL A 90 -10.80 -19.33 5.49
CA VAL A 90 -11.47 -18.83 4.28
C VAL A 90 -10.61 -18.92 3.02
N GLU A 91 -9.29 -19.05 3.16
CA GLU A 91 -8.30 -19.07 2.04
C GLU A 91 -7.38 -20.30 2.08
N LEU A 92 -7.66 -21.33 2.90
CA LEU A 92 -6.97 -22.63 2.86
C LEU A 92 -7.67 -23.62 1.91
#